data_AF-A0A535UCS0-F1
#
_entry.id   AF-A0A535UCS0-F1
#
_cell.length_a   1.000
_cell.length_b   1.000
_cell.length_c   1.000
_cell.angle_alpha   90.00
_cell.angle_beta   90.00
_cell.angle_gamma   90.00
#
_symmetry.space_group_name_H-M   'P 1'
#
loop_
_entity.id
_entity.type
_entity.pdbx_description
1 polymer ?
#
loop_
_entity_poly.entity_id
_entity_poly.type
_entity_poly.pdbx_seq_one_letter_code
_entity_poly.pdbx_strand_id
1 'polypeptide(L)'
;MWAAYLFALLALVSFPQALMAFMHGDTVVGVSWLSQSFLQLVLLPIILVGQNVISASQDARAEADHETLTALHTMNVRQLQLLEQQEKILDILQRRGA
;
A
#
# COMPACT_ATOMS: atom_id res chain seq x y z
N MET A 1 4.47 8.23 -10.80
CA MET A 1 3.42 7.95 -11.82
C MET A 1 3.95 7.96 -13.27
N TRP A 2 4.93 8.79 -13.62
CA TRP A 2 5.51 8.85 -14.98
C TRP A 2 6.22 7.58 -15.47
N ALA A 3 6.91 6.85 -14.59
CA ALA A 3 7.58 5.60 -14.96
C ALA A 3 6.63 4.52 -15.50
N ALA A 4 5.38 4.48 -14.98
CA ALA A 4 4.34 3.57 -15.46
C ALA A 4 4.02 3.81 -16.94
N TYR A 5 3.82 5.08 -17.29
CA TYR A 5 3.52 5.48 -18.66
C TYR A 5 4.70 5.27 -19.59
N LEU A 6 5.93 5.51 -19.12
CA LEU A 6 7.16 5.30 -19.90
C LEU A 6 7.31 3.82 -20.31
N PHE A 7 7.08 2.91 -19.37
CA PHE A 7 7.19 1.49 -19.63
C PHE A 7 5.98 0.88 -20.35
N ALA A 8 4.77 1.41 -20.14
CA ALA A 8 3.62 1.06 -20.96
C ALA A 8 3.84 1.44 -22.43
N LEU A 9 4.49 2.58 -22.69
CA LEU A 9 4.87 3.01 -24.02
C LEU A 9 5.95 2.09 -24.63
N LEU A 10 6.96 1.69 -23.85
CA LEU A 10 7.95 0.70 -24.27
C LEU A 10 7.31 -0.66 -24.61
N ALA A 11 6.35 -1.11 -23.82
CA ALA A 11 5.58 -2.33 -24.10
C ALA A 11 4.84 -2.22 -25.45
N LEU A 12 4.21 -1.07 -25.71
CA LEU A 12 3.47 -0.83 -26.95
C LEU A 12 4.39 -0.76 -28.18
N VAL A 13 5.60 -0.22 -28.03
CA VAL A 13 6.66 -0.22 -29.06
C VAL A 13 7.20 -1.64 -29.30
N SER A 14 7.19 -2.50 -28.27
CA SER A 14 7.67 -3.88 -28.36
C SER A 14 6.65 -4.90 -28.87
N PHE A 15 5.40 -4.50 -29.08
CA PHE A 15 4.34 -5.31 -29.70
C PHE A 15 4.51 -5.54 -31.23
N PRO A 16 4.82 -4.52 -32.06
CA PRO A 16 4.95 -4.70 -33.51
C PRO A 16 6.11 -5.61 -33.95
N GLN A 17 7.24 -5.63 -33.21
CA GLN A 17 8.35 -6.56 -33.50
C GLN A 17 7.93 -8.03 -33.35
N ALA A 18 7.01 -8.33 -32.44
CA ALA A 18 6.49 -9.67 -32.26
C ALA A 18 5.56 -10.09 -33.40
N LEU A 19 4.77 -9.14 -33.90
CA LEU A 19 3.92 -9.32 -35.08
C LEU A 19 4.76 -9.50 -36.36
N MET A 20 5.86 -8.77 -36.52
CA MET A 20 6.78 -8.93 -37.65
C MET A 20 7.53 -10.28 -37.62
N ALA A 21 7.90 -10.78 -36.44
CA ALA A 21 8.48 -12.12 -36.29
C ALA A 21 7.48 -13.22 -36.67
N PHE A 22 6.19 -13.00 -36.39
CA PHE A 22 5.10 -13.91 -36.79
C PHE A 22 4.90 -13.97 -38.31
N MET A 23 5.15 -12.87 -39.04
CA MET A 23 5.01 -12.83 -40.50
C MET A 23 6.18 -13.48 -41.27
N HIS A 24 7.37 -13.60 -40.68
CA HIS A 24 8.56 -14.15 -41.36
C HIS A 24 8.66 -15.68 -41.38
N GLY A 25 7.67 -16.41 -40.85
CA GLY A 25 7.52 -17.85 -41.08
C GLY A 25 8.17 -18.79 -40.06
N ASP A 26 8.78 -18.27 -38.99
CA ASP A 26 9.35 -19.06 -37.89
C ASP A 26 8.58 -18.79 -36.58
N THR A 27 7.27 -19.08 -36.63
CA THR A 27 6.29 -18.73 -35.60
C THR A 27 6.67 -19.19 -34.20
N VAL A 28 7.36 -20.33 -34.08
CA VAL A 28 7.79 -20.88 -32.78
C VAL A 28 8.85 -19.99 -32.14
N VAL A 29 9.84 -19.51 -32.92
CA VAL A 29 10.93 -18.66 -32.41
C VAL A 29 10.41 -17.27 -32.06
N GLY A 30 9.55 -16.70 -32.92
CA GLY A 30 8.93 -15.39 -32.68
C GLY A 30 8.03 -15.38 -31.44
N VAL A 31 7.20 -16.41 -31.26
CA VAL A 31 6.32 -16.53 -30.08
C VAL A 31 7.13 -16.82 -28.82
N SER A 32 8.19 -17.64 -28.89
CA SER A 32 9.06 -17.92 -27.74
C SER A 32 9.77 -16.67 -27.24
N TRP A 33 10.32 -15.85 -28.14
CA TRP A 33 10.96 -14.59 -27.79
C TRP A 33 9.96 -13.56 -27.23
N LEU A 34 8.76 -13.48 -27.80
CA LEU A 34 7.66 -12.65 -27.28
C LEU A 34 7.20 -13.08 -25.89
N SER A 35 7.10 -14.39 -25.63
CA SER A 35 6.65 -14.88 -24.32
C SER A 35 7.69 -14.64 -23.23
N GLN A 36 8.98 -14.81 -23.54
CA GLN A 36 10.03 -14.74 -22.52
C GLN A 36 10.55 -13.31 -22.34
N SER A 37 11.09 -12.69 -23.39
CA SER A 37 11.77 -11.40 -23.26
C SER A 37 10.79 -10.24 -23.10
N PHE A 38 9.68 -10.23 -23.84
CA PHE A 38 8.70 -9.15 -23.74
C PHE A 38 7.91 -9.20 -22.43
N LEU A 39 7.45 -10.39 -22.01
CA LEU A 39 6.73 -10.52 -20.75
C LEU A 39 7.61 -10.10 -19.55
N GLN A 40 8.91 -10.42 -19.59
CA GLN A 40 9.87 -9.99 -18.57
C GLN A 40 10.11 -8.48 -18.57
N LEU A 41 10.22 -7.85 -19.75
CA LEU A 41 10.35 -6.40 -19.89
C LEU A 41 9.10 -5.64 -19.40
N VAL A 42 7.92 -6.25 -19.52
CA VAL A 42 6.65 -5.72 -19.03
C VAL A 42 6.43 -5.99 -17.54
N LEU A 43 6.96 -7.09 -17.00
CA LEU A 43 6.76 -7.49 -15.60
C LEU A 43 7.43 -6.52 -14.61
N LEU A 44 8.67 -6.13 -14.87
CA LEU A 44 9.44 -5.21 -14.00
C LEU A 44 8.71 -3.88 -13.71
N PRO A 45 8.21 -3.14 -14.73
CA PRO A 45 7.50 -1.89 -14.49
C PRO A 45 6.12 -2.07 -13.86
N ILE A 46 5.40 -3.16 -14.17
CA ILE A 46 4.14 -3.47 -13.46
C ILE A 46 4.40 -3.64 -11.97
N ILE A 47 5.45 -4.38 -11.60
CA ILE A 47 5.86 -4.56 -10.20
C ILE A 47 6.26 -3.22 -9.57
N LEU A 48 7.07 -2.41 -10.25
CA LEU A 48 7.52 -1.12 -9.76
C LEU A 48 6.34 -0.19 -9.41
N VAL A 49 5.35 -0.12 -10.31
CA VAL A 49 4.17 0.75 -10.13
C VAL A 49 3.24 0.18 -9.07
N GLY A 50 3.03 -1.14 -9.06
CA GLY A 50 2.24 -1.81 -8.03
C GLY A 50 2.78 -1.54 -6.63
N GLN A 51 4.09 -1.69 -6.44
CA GLN A 51 4.75 -1.37 -5.17
C GLN A 51 4.62 0.12 -4.81
N ASN A 52 4.77 1.03 -5.77
CA ASN A 52 4.63 2.47 -5.53
C ASN A 52 3.20 2.87 -5.10
N VAL A 53 2.17 2.27 -5.71
CA VAL A 53 0.77 2.51 -5.32
C VAL A 53 0.49 1.94 -3.93
N ILE A 54 0.99 0.73 -3.65
CA ILE A 54 0.85 0.12 -2.32
C ILE A 54 1.54 1.00 -1.28
N SER A 55 2.78 1.44 -1.51
CA SER A 55 3.52 2.30 -0.57
C SER A 55 2.78 3.60 -0.27
N ALA A 56 2.29 4.31 -1.30
CA ALA A 56 1.53 5.54 -1.08
C ALA A 56 0.24 5.30 -0.27
N SER A 57 -0.40 4.15 -0.45
CA SER A 57 -1.59 3.78 0.34
C SER A 57 -1.24 3.38 1.79
N GLN A 58 -0.05 2.80 2.01
CA GLN A 58 0.45 2.47 3.35
C GLN A 58 0.84 3.73 4.11
N ASP A 59 1.48 4.70 3.46
CA ASP A 59 1.83 5.99 4.07
C ASP A 59 0.57 6.73 4.52
N ALA A 60 -0.48 6.76 3.69
CA ALA A 60 -1.78 7.35 4.06
C ALA A 60 -2.47 6.61 5.23
N ARG A 61 -2.32 5.29 5.32
CA ARG A 61 -2.85 4.48 6.43
C ARG A 61 -2.04 4.68 7.71
N ALA A 62 -0.72 4.79 7.61
CA ALA A 62 0.15 5.00 8.75
C ALA A 62 -0.15 6.33 9.45
N GLU A 63 -0.45 7.38 8.69
CA GLU A 63 -0.88 8.67 9.25
C GLU A 63 -2.23 8.55 9.99
N ALA A 64 -3.23 7.93 9.36
CA ALA A 64 -4.54 7.72 9.98
C ALA A 64 -4.48 6.82 11.23
N ASP A 65 -3.63 5.80 11.21
CA ASP A 65 -3.37 4.94 12.36
C ASP A 65 -2.69 5.72 13.48
N HIS A 66 -1.74 6.62 13.17
CA HIS A 66 -1.08 7.46 14.17
C HIS A 66 -2.06 8.39 14.88
N GLU A 67 -2.95 9.05 14.14
CA GLU A 67 -4.01 9.88 14.73
C GLU A 67 -4.94 9.05 15.62
N THR A 68 -5.34 7.87 15.15
CA THR A 68 -6.21 6.95 15.89
C THR A 68 -5.56 6.44 17.17
N LEU A 69 -4.29 6.03 17.11
CA LEU A 69 -3.49 5.61 18.27
C LEU A 69 -3.36 6.73 19.30
N THR A 70 -3.14 7.96 18.84
CA THR A 70 -3.07 9.14 19.71
C THR A 70 -4.42 9.41 20.39
N ALA A 71 -5.52 9.35 19.64
CA ALA A 71 -6.87 9.49 20.20
C ALA A 71 -7.16 8.39 21.25
N LEU A 72 -6.83 7.13 20.96
CA LEU A 72 -6.98 6.02 21.89
C LEU A 72 -6.15 6.22 23.16
N HIS A 73 -4.91 6.67 23.04
CA HIS A 73 -4.04 6.94 24.18
C HIS A 73 -4.64 8.03 25.09
N THR A 74 -5.08 9.16 24.50
CA THR A 74 -5.69 10.25 25.28
C THR A 74 -6.99 9.83 25.96
N MET A 75 -7.82 9.00 25.30
CA MET A 75 -9.02 8.42 25.93
C MET A 75 -8.68 7.52 27.11
N ASN A 76 -7.65 6.66 26.98
CA ASN A 76 -7.21 5.79 28.07
C ASN A 76 -6.72 6.60 29.28
N VAL A 77 -5.90 7.63 29.05
CA VAL A 77 -5.45 8.54 30.11
C VAL A 77 -6.64 9.21 30.83
N ARG A 78 -7.65 9.70 30.09
CA ARG A 78 -8.85 10.28 30.69
C ARG A 78 -9.64 9.25 31.50
N GLN A 79 -9.73 8.01 31.03
CA GLN A 79 -10.42 6.94 31.75
C GLN A 79 -9.74 6.65 33.09
N LEU A 80 -8.40 6.60 33.12
CA LEU A 80 -7.63 6.45 34.36
C LEU A 80 -7.88 7.62 35.32
N GLN A 81 -7.86 8.86 34.82
CA GLN A 81 -8.17 10.03 35.64
C GLN A 81 -9.58 10.00 36.23
N LEU A 82 -10.57 9.55 35.46
CA LEU A 82 -11.94 9.40 35.95
C LEU A 82 -12.04 8.34 37.05
N LEU A 83 -11.31 7.23 36.93
CA LEU A 83 -11.25 6.19 37.98
C LEU A 83 -10.65 6.75 39.27
N GLU A 84 -9.53 7.48 39.19
CA GLU A 84 -8.94 8.15 40.37
C GLU A 84 -9.89 9.16 41.01
N GLN A 85 -10.65 9.91 40.20
CA GLN A 85 -11.64 10.85 40.73
C GLN A 85 -12.79 10.13 41.43
N GLN A 86 -13.29 9.02 40.87
CA GLN A 86 -14.32 8.22 41.52
C GLN A 86 -13.83 7.64 42.85
N GLU A 87 -12.59 7.17 42.92
CA GLU A 87 -11.99 6.67 44.16
C GLU A 87 -11.91 7.77 45.23
N LYS A 88 -11.46 8.97 44.87
CA LYS A 88 -11.42 10.12 45.78
C LYS A 88 -12.82 10.51 46.29
N ILE A 89 -13.82 10.50 45.41
CA ILE A 89 -15.21 10.80 45.80
C ILE A 89 -15.71 9.74 46.79
N LEU A 90 -15.41 8.46 46.53
CA LEU A 90 -15.80 7.36 47.41
C LEU A 90 -15.17 7.48 48.80
N ASP A 91 -13.87 7.83 48.90
CA ASP A 91 -13.18 8.05 50.18
C ASP A 91 -13.81 9.22 50.97
N ILE A 92 -14.13 10.33 50.29
CA ILE A 92 -14.80 11.47 50.94
C ILE A 92 -16.18 11.08 51.47
N LEU A 93 -16.95 10.29 50.71
CA LEU A 93 -18.26 9.80 51.14
C LEU A 93 -18.15 8.85 52.33
N GLN A 94 -17.18 7.92 52.32
CA GLN A 94 -16.92 7.03 53.46
C GLN A 94 -16.54 7.81 54.72
N ARG A 95 -15.69 8.83 54.60
CA ARG A 95 -15.29 9.69 55.73
C ARG A 95 -16.42 10.56 56.28
N ARG A 96 -17.44 10.86 55.48
CA ARG A 96 -18.64 11.62 55.92
C ARG A 96 -19.76 10.73 56.46
N GLY A 97 -19.75 9.45 56.11
CA GLY A 97 -20.73 8.46 56.59
C GLY A 97 -20.33 7.75 57.89
N ALA A 98 -19.13 8.00 58.41
CA ALA A 98 -18.64 7.56 59.72
C ALA A 98 -18.64 8.72 60.71
#